data_AF-A0A8B4SB74-F1
#
_entry.id   AF-A0A8B4SB74-F1
#
_cell.length_a   1.000
_cell.length_b   1.000
_cell.length_c   1.000
_cell.angle_alpha   90.00
_cell.angle_beta   90.00
_cell.angle_gamma   90.00
#
_symmetry.space_group_name_H-M   'P 1'
#
loop_
_entity.id
_entity.type
_entity.pdbx_description
1 polymer ?
#
loop_
_entity_poly.entity_id
_entity_poly.type
_entity_poly.pdbx_seq_one_letter_code
_entity_poly.pdbx_strand_id
1 'polypeptide(L)'
;MDLELLDINIEQDSDTFLLTRDERGEYLLKAQVDGEWANQYGFDLSPQEWIDFVPANYLNSTHPEAIFVQKLVVVQHHSSGRNILLGDMLKTITDGRAEKRQLDPKEVEEVLLNQFRLPSIH
;
A
#
# COMPACT_ATOMS: atom_id res chain seq x y z
N MET A 1 -9.33 -18.23 0.21
CA MET A 1 -10.02 -16.93 0.19
C MET A 1 -11.28 -17.14 -0.61
N ASP A 2 -12.44 -16.86 -0.03
CA ASP A 2 -13.73 -17.05 -0.70
C ASP A 2 -14.13 -15.73 -1.36
N LEU A 3 -14.11 -15.71 -2.69
CA LEU A 3 -14.40 -14.50 -3.49
C LEU A 3 -15.90 -14.26 -3.67
N GLU A 4 -16.75 -15.19 -3.20
CA GLU A 4 -18.20 -15.02 -3.18
C GLU A 4 -18.68 -14.21 -1.97
N LEU A 5 -17.77 -13.91 -1.03
CA LEU A 5 -18.03 -13.03 0.12
C LEU A 5 -18.00 -11.55 -0.30
N LEU A 6 -18.99 -11.18 -1.11
CA LEU A 6 -19.17 -9.82 -1.60
C LEU A 6 -19.97 -8.96 -0.63
N ASP A 7 -19.68 -7.66 -0.63
CA ASP A 7 -20.42 -6.63 0.11
C ASP A 7 -20.48 -6.88 1.63
N ILE A 8 -19.50 -7.61 2.18
CA ILE A 8 -19.32 -7.79 3.62
C ILE A 8 -18.01 -7.17 4.11
N ASN A 9 -18.04 -6.65 5.33
CA ASN A 9 -16.86 -6.13 6.00
C ASN A 9 -16.00 -7.29 6.50
N ILE A 10 -14.72 -7.29 6.11
CA ILE A 10 -13.73 -8.25 6.58
C ILE A 10 -12.65 -7.48 7.35
N GLU A 11 -12.54 -7.77 8.64
CA GLU A 11 -11.47 -7.24 9.48
C GLU A 11 -10.19 -8.05 9.27
N GLN A 12 -9.08 -7.36 8.97
CA GLN A 12 -7.75 -7.93 8.84
C GLN A 12 -6.76 -7.02 9.58
N ASP A 13 -6.21 -7.53 10.68
CA ASP A 13 -5.38 -6.75 11.61
C ASP A 13 -6.12 -5.48 12.09
N SER A 14 -5.58 -4.30 11.75
CA SER A 14 -6.18 -3.00 12.09
C SER A 14 -7.01 -2.39 10.97
N ASP A 15 -7.15 -3.07 9.84
CA ASP A 15 -7.84 -2.58 8.65
C ASP A 15 -9.15 -3.35 8.42
N THR A 16 -10.12 -2.68 7.79
CA THR A 16 -11.37 -3.30 7.35
C THR A 16 -11.48 -3.20 5.85
N PHE A 17 -11.76 -4.31 5.20
CA PHE A 17 -11.86 -4.42 3.75
C PHE A 17 -13.27 -4.78 3.32
N LEU A 18 -13.62 -4.40 2.09
CA LEU A 18 -14.86 -4.73 1.42
C LEU A 18 -14.53 -5.14 -0.02
N LEU A 19 -15.00 -6.30 -0.44
CA LEU A 19 -14.91 -6.74 -1.83
C LEU A 19 -16.27 -6.54 -2.51
N THR A 20 -16.30 -5.81 -3.62
CA THR A 20 -17.52 -5.62 -4.42
C THR A 20 -17.30 -6.15 -5.83
N ARG A 21 -18.36 -6.43 -6.58
CA ARG A 21 -18.26 -6.89 -7.97
C ARG A 21 -19.19 -6.09 -8.89
N ASP A 22 -18.68 -5.62 -10.02
CA ASP A 22 -19.48 -4.86 -11.00
C ASP A 22 -20.26 -5.78 -11.96
N GLU A 23 -21.15 -5.18 -12.78
CA GLU A 23 -21.97 -5.92 -13.75
C GLU A 23 -21.15 -6.64 -14.85
N ARG A 24 -19.90 -6.24 -15.07
CA ARG A 24 -18.97 -6.90 -16.00
C ARG A 24 -18.21 -8.05 -15.34
N GLY A 25 -18.42 -8.24 -14.03
CA GLY A 25 -17.79 -9.29 -13.26
C GLY A 25 -16.43 -8.91 -12.69
N GLU A 26 -16.01 -7.64 -12.81
CA GLU A 26 -14.75 -7.13 -12.23
C GLU A 26 -14.89 -7.00 -10.72
N TYR A 27 -13.90 -7.48 -9.99
CA TYR A 27 -13.80 -7.29 -8.55
C TYR A 27 -13.19 -5.93 -8.25
N LEU A 28 -13.65 -5.29 -7.19
CA LEU A 28 -13.08 -4.06 -6.64
C LEU A 28 -12.83 -4.25 -5.15
N LEU A 29 -11.56 -4.17 -4.75
CA LEU A 29 -11.17 -4.16 -3.35
C LEU A 29 -11.22 -2.73 -2.81
N LYS A 30 -11.88 -2.56 -1.66
CA LYS A 30 -11.99 -1.30 -0.94
C LYS A 30 -11.46 -1.49 0.48
N ALA A 31 -10.85 -0.45 1.03
CA ALA A 31 -10.40 -0.40 2.42
C ALA A 31 -11.07 0.76 3.13
N GLN A 32 -11.39 0.59 4.42
CA GLN A 32 -11.90 1.67 5.24
C GLN A 32 -10.72 2.54 5.71
N VAL A 33 -10.70 3.80 5.29
CA VAL A 33 -9.64 4.77 5.60
C VAL A 33 -10.29 6.05 6.11
N ASP A 34 -9.91 6.50 7.30
CA ASP A 34 -10.43 7.71 7.95
C ASP A 34 -11.99 7.74 8.01
N GLY A 35 -12.61 6.57 8.20
CA GLY A 35 -14.07 6.40 8.27
C GLY A 35 -14.77 6.19 6.93
N GLU A 36 -14.06 6.40 5.80
CA GLU A 36 -14.61 6.33 4.44
C GLU A 36 -14.11 5.11 3.67
N TRP A 37 -14.90 4.63 2.70
CA TRP A 37 -14.48 3.53 1.83
C TRP A 37 -13.64 4.03 0.65
N ALA A 38 -12.36 3.69 0.64
CA ALA A 38 -11.44 4.03 -0.44
C ALA A 38 -11.18 2.83 -1.36
N ASN A 39 -11.35 3.04 -2.68
CA ASN A 39 -11.01 2.06 -3.71
C ASN A 39 -9.49 1.83 -3.73
N GLN A 40 -9.05 0.57 -3.65
CA GLN A 40 -7.64 0.19 -3.69
C GLN A 40 -7.22 -0.18 -5.11
N TYR A 41 -7.83 -1.24 -5.65
CA TYR A 41 -7.61 -1.69 -7.02
C TYR A 41 -8.75 -2.61 -7.48
N GLY A 42 -8.94 -2.69 -8.79
CA GLY A 42 -9.84 -3.63 -9.43
C GLY A 42 -9.07 -4.78 -10.09
N PHE A 43 -9.69 -5.94 -10.21
CA PHE A 43 -9.09 -7.11 -10.85
C PHE A 43 -10.15 -8.09 -11.37
N ASP A 44 -9.76 -8.88 -12.38
CA ASP A 44 -10.49 -10.06 -12.84
C ASP A 44 -9.78 -11.35 -12.37
N LEU A 45 -10.29 -12.51 -12.80
CA LEU A 45 -9.69 -13.81 -12.49
C LEU A 45 -8.86 -14.37 -13.65
N SER A 46 -8.44 -13.52 -14.59
CA SER A 46 -7.59 -13.94 -15.68
C SER A 46 -6.24 -14.38 -15.14
N PRO A 47 -5.77 -15.59 -15.47
CA PRO A 47 -4.48 -16.06 -15.00
C PRO A 47 -3.36 -15.15 -15.53
N GLN A 48 -2.38 -14.87 -14.69
CA GLN A 48 -1.20 -14.06 -15.03
C GLN A 48 0.02 -14.97 -15.10
N GLU A 49 0.75 -14.92 -16.20
CA GLU A 49 2.01 -15.62 -16.37
C GLU A 49 3.18 -14.73 -15.93
N TRP A 50 4.32 -15.35 -15.59
CA TRP A 50 5.51 -14.59 -15.16
C TRP A 50 5.93 -13.51 -16.17
N ILE A 51 5.72 -13.80 -17.47
CA ILE A 51 6.06 -12.87 -18.55
C ILE A 51 5.21 -11.60 -18.54
N ASP A 52 4.00 -11.63 -18.00
CA ASP A 52 3.08 -10.48 -17.95
C ASP A 52 3.53 -9.44 -16.91
N PHE A 53 4.26 -9.89 -15.88
CA PHE A 53 4.81 -9.00 -14.85
C PHE A 53 6.03 -8.22 -15.32
N VAL A 54 6.77 -8.71 -16.33
CA VAL A 54 8.02 -8.06 -16.77
C VAL A 54 7.76 -6.65 -17.33
N PRO A 55 6.81 -6.44 -18.26
CA PRO A 55 6.47 -5.10 -18.74
C PRO A 55 5.94 -4.17 -17.63
N ALA A 56 5.06 -4.68 -16.76
CA ALA A 56 4.49 -3.91 -15.67
C ALA A 56 5.55 -3.47 -14.66
N ASN A 57 6.48 -4.36 -14.30
CA ASN A 57 7.60 -4.04 -13.42
C ASN A 57 8.57 -3.07 -14.09
N TYR A 58 8.89 -3.25 -15.38
CA TYR A 58 9.77 -2.34 -16.11
C TYR A 58 9.20 -0.92 -16.11
N LEU A 59 7.90 -0.76 -16.40
CA LEU A 59 7.23 0.54 -16.34
C LEU A 59 7.31 1.14 -14.93
N ASN A 60 6.93 0.39 -13.90
CA ASN A 60 6.94 0.88 -12.51
C ASN A 60 8.34 1.22 -11.98
N SER A 61 9.39 0.57 -12.49
CA SER A 61 10.77 0.76 -12.03
C SER A 61 11.60 1.74 -12.87
N THR A 62 11.13 2.12 -14.07
CA THR A 62 11.94 2.96 -14.98
C THR A 62 11.20 4.16 -15.57
N HIS A 63 9.86 4.16 -15.59
CA HIS A 63 9.13 5.25 -16.23
C HIS A 63 9.25 6.54 -15.40
N PRO A 64 9.59 7.71 -15.99
CA PRO A 64 9.80 8.95 -15.23
C PRO A 64 8.58 9.42 -14.42
N GLU A 65 7.38 9.00 -14.82
CA GLU A 65 6.13 9.32 -14.12
C GLU A 65 5.73 8.29 -13.05
N ALA A 66 6.42 7.16 -12.95
CA ALA A 66 6.13 6.15 -11.93
C ALA A 66 6.53 6.67 -10.54
N ILE A 67 5.64 6.52 -9.55
CA ILE A 67 5.88 7.01 -8.18
C ILE A 67 7.16 6.41 -7.58
N PHE A 68 7.46 5.16 -7.89
CA PHE A 68 8.66 4.46 -7.39
C PHE A 68 9.96 4.97 -8.00
N VAL A 69 9.90 5.67 -9.14
CA VAL A 69 11.03 6.38 -9.74
C VAL A 69 11.16 7.78 -9.13
N GLN A 70 10.03 8.42 -8.81
CA GLN A 70 10.01 9.80 -8.32
C GLN A 70 10.24 9.94 -6.81
N LYS A 71 9.86 8.94 -6.02
CA LYS A 71 9.76 9.03 -4.56
C LYS A 71 10.26 7.74 -3.91
N LEU A 72 10.91 7.91 -2.76
CA LEU A 72 11.08 6.84 -1.80
C LEU A 72 9.71 6.44 -1.25
N VAL A 73 9.34 5.18 -1.37
CA VAL A 73 8.09 4.64 -0.80
C VAL A 73 8.44 3.41 0.01
N VAL A 74 8.13 3.44 1.31
CA VAL A 74 8.30 2.28 2.21
C VAL A 74 7.03 2.12 3.03
N VAL A 75 6.49 0.91 3.07
CA VAL A 75 5.33 0.56 3.90
C VAL A 75 5.69 -0.67 4.73
N GLN A 76 5.54 -0.58 6.04
CA GLN A 76 5.78 -1.68 6.97
C GLN A 76 4.58 -1.84 7.90
N HIS A 77 3.96 -3.01 7.85
CA HIS A 77 2.86 -3.38 8.76
C HIS A 77 3.42 -4.01 10.05
N HIS A 78 2.71 -3.81 11.15
CA HIS A 78 2.95 -4.43 12.44
C HIS A 78 1.60 -4.67 13.15
N SER A 79 1.61 -5.44 14.24
CA SER A 79 0.37 -5.88 14.92
C SER A 79 -0.54 -4.75 15.38
N SER A 80 0.00 -3.56 15.64
CA SER A 80 -0.74 -2.37 16.09
C SER A 80 -1.05 -1.36 14.98
N GLY A 81 -0.64 -1.61 13.73
CA GLY A 81 -0.88 -0.70 12.60
C GLY A 81 0.20 -0.73 11.52
N ARG A 82 0.59 0.43 10.99
CA ARG A 82 1.58 0.51 9.92
C ARG A 82 2.35 1.82 9.91
N ASN A 83 3.59 1.75 9.42
CA ASN A 83 4.44 2.89 9.11
C ASN A 83 4.58 3.05 7.61
N ILE A 84 4.45 4.28 7.12
CA ILE A 84 4.54 4.65 5.72
C ILE A 84 5.53 5.81 5.59
N LEU A 85 6.59 5.64 4.82
CA LEU A 85 7.47 6.72 4.39
C LEU A 85 7.22 7.01 2.92
N LEU A 86 6.82 8.25 2.61
CA LEU A 86 6.61 8.74 1.24
C LEU A 86 7.46 9.99 1.02
N GLY A 87 8.55 9.84 0.27
CA GLY A 87 9.61 10.84 0.18
C GLY A 87 10.23 11.06 1.55
N ASP A 88 9.96 12.22 2.11
CA ASP A 88 10.40 12.69 3.42
C ASP A 88 9.24 12.83 4.42
N MET A 89 8.04 12.35 4.07
CA MET A 89 6.88 12.34 4.96
C MET A 89 6.72 10.96 5.61
N LEU A 90 6.91 10.89 6.93
CA LEU A 90 6.61 9.70 7.73
C LEU A 90 5.17 9.78 8.26
N LYS A 91 4.34 8.80 7.90
CA LYS A 91 3.01 8.57 8.47
C LYS A 91 3.04 7.30 9.32
N THR A 92 2.72 7.43 10.60
CA THR A 92 2.55 6.29 11.51
C THR A 92 1.08 6.15 11.85
N ILE A 93 0.54 4.95 11.67
CA ILE A 93 -0.83 4.58 12.04
C ILE A 93 -0.73 3.57 13.16
N THR A 94 -1.31 3.86 14.31
CA THR A 94 -1.31 2.96 15.47
C THR A 94 -2.64 3.07 16.20
N ASP A 95 -3.29 1.94 16.46
CA ASP A 95 -4.58 1.86 17.17
C ASP A 95 -5.63 2.86 16.62
N GLY A 96 -5.70 2.97 15.29
CA GLY A 96 -6.63 3.87 14.58
C GLY A 96 -6.26 5.34 14.59
N ARG A 97 -5.11 5.74 15.17
CA ARG A 97 -4.60 7.12 15.15
C ARG A 97 -3.49 7.27 14.13
N ALA A 98 -3.57 8.32 13.33
CA ALA A 98 -2.57 8.64 12.33
C ALA A 98 -1.78 9.90 12.73
N GLU A 99 -0.46 9.78 12.78
CA GLU A 99 0.46 10.90 12.96
C GLU A 99 1.29 11.07 11.68
N LYS A 100 1.57 12.33 11.33
CA LYS A 100 2.40 12.68 10.16
C LYS A 100 3.55 13.59 10.60
N ARG A 101 4.74 13.31 10.09
CA ARG A 101 5.95 14.07 10.39
C ARG A 101 6.78 14.26 9.12
N GLN A 102 7.09 15.50 8.80
CA GLN A 102 8.08 15.85 7.79
C GLN A 102 9.48 15.58 8.37
N LEU A 103 10.33 14.92 7.62
CA LEU A 103 11.70 14.56 8.00
C LEU A 103 12.71 15.39 7.22
N ASP A 104 13.84 15.70 7.85
CA ASP A 104 15.04 16.13 7.12
C ASP A 104 15.81 14.91 6.54
N PRO A 105 16.79 15.13 5.64
CA PRO A 105 17.52 14.01 5.01
C PRO A 105 18.23 13.06 6.00
N LYS A 106 18.75 13.55 7.12
CA LYS A 106 19.40 12.69 8.12
C LYS A 106 18.37 11.87 8.87
N GLU A 107 17.23 12.48 9.20
CA GLU A 107 16.13 11.76 9.84
C GLU A 107 15.57 10.65 8.94
N VAL A 108 15.52 10.85 7.62
CA VAL A 108 15.12 9.81 6.66
C VAL A 108 16.07 8.60 6.75
N GLU A 109 17.39 8.82 6.75
CA GLU A 109 18.39 7.74 6.88
C GLU A 109 18.23 6.99 8.21
N GLU A 110 18.05 7.73 9.32
CA GLU A 110 17.86 7.13 10.64
C GLU A 110 16.57 6.31 10.72
N VAL A 111 15.48 6.79 10.14
CA VAL A 111 14.18 6.09 10.09
C VAL A 111 14.28 4.83 9.24
N LEU A 112 14.95 4.88 8.08
CA LEU A 112 15.20 3.70 7.25
C LEU A 112 15.93 2.61 8.04
N LEU A 113 17.03 2.97 8.71
CA LEU A 113 17.86 2.02 9.44
C LEU A 113 17.18 1.47 10.70
N ASN A 114 16.66 2.36 11.54
CA ASN A 114 16.21 1.99 12.89
C ASN A 114 14.78 1.45 12.89
N GLN A 115 13.88 2.05 12.11
CA GLN A 115 12.46 1.69 12.09
C GLN A 115 12.16 0.67 10.99
N PHE A 116 12.55 0.95 9.75
CA PHE A 116 12.27 0.05 8.62
C PHE A 116 13.26 -1.11 8.47
N ARG A 117 14.40 -1.07 9.18
CA ARG A 117 15.48 -2.08 9.08
C ARG A 117 16.05 -2.20 7.66
N LEU A 118 16.07 -1.09 6.93
CA LEU A 118 16.61 -0.99 5.58
C LEU A 118 17.92 -0.19 5.62
N PRO A 119 18.90 -0.51 4.76
CA PRO A 119 20.09 0.31 4.64
C PRO A 119 19.73 1.70 4.10
N SER A 120 20.56 2.70 4.42
CA SER A 120 20.48 4.02 3.79
C SER A 120 20.64 3.90 2.28
N ILE A 121 19.93 4.74 1.55
CA ILE A 121 20.01 4.83 0.09
C ILE A 121 21.12 5.81 -0.22
N HIS A 122 22.27 5.30 -0.69
CA HIS A 122 23.41 6.07 -1.16
C HIS A 122 23.63 5.83 -2.65
#